data_AF-A0A0F9WD33-F1
#
_entry.id   AF-A0A0F9WD33-F1
#
_cell.length_a   1.000
_cell.length_b   1.000
_cell.length_c   1.000
_cell.angle_alpha   90.00
_cell.angle_beta   90.00
_cell.angle_gamma   90.00
#
_symmetry.space_group_name_H-M   'P 1'
#
loop_
_entity.id
_entity.type
_entity.pdbx_description
1 polymer ?
#
loop_
_entity_poly.entity_id
_entity_poly.type
_entity_poly.pdbx_seq_one_letter_code
_entity_poly.pdbx_strand_id
1 'polypeptide(L)'
;MIRIVLTSYANSSIFSIPRCVIGEAFNECNACLQAQPSKAKEMFKHILAKTLFERLVIDLVDTRIFAGQNDGLGLIFTGIDVKSKYIISYVLKGKNVNDVFLDLKMAFYKLCDP
;
A
#
# COMPACT_ATOMS: atom_id res chain seq x y z
N MET A 1 9.15 -28.67 -15.94
CA MET A 1 9.64 -27.57 -15.08
C MET A 1 11.03 -27.96 -14.59
N ILE A 2 12.10 -27.52 -15.25
CA ILE A 2 13.48 -27.85 -14.85
C ILE A 2 14.02 -26.67 -14.05
N ARG A 3 14.06 -26.82 -12.72
CA ARG A 3 14.79 -25.92 -11.83
C ARG A 3 16.29 -26.21 -11.99
N ILE A 4 16.96 -25.50 -12.90
CA ILE A 4 18.43 -25.48 -12.89
C ILE A 4 18.85 -24.54 -11.75
N VAL A 5 18.82 -25.05 -10.53
CA VAL A 5 19.57 -24.43 -9.43
C VAL A 5 21.00 -24.94 -9.58
N LEU A 6 21.78 -24.28 -10.44
CA LEU A 6 23.23 -24.37 -10.35
C LEU A 6 23.63 -23.67 -9.05
N THR A 7 23.47 -24.38 -7.93
CA THR A 7 24.13 -23.98 -6.68
C THR A 7 25.62 -23.85 -6.98
N SER A 8 26.28 -22.91 -6.28
CA SER A 8 27.72 -22.65 -6.41
C SER A 8 28.57 -23.92 -6.50
N TYR A 9 28.15 -24.98 -5.80
CA TYR A 9 28.79 -26.29 -5.73
C TYR A 9 28.76 -27.07 -7.06
N ALA A 10 27.61 -27.15 -7.74
CA ALA A 10 27.49 -27.91 -8.99
C ALA A 10 28.34 -27.30 -10.12
N ASN A 11 28.43 -25.97 -10.14
CA ASN A 11 29.26 -25.28 -11.12
C ASN A 11 30.76 -25.43 -10.84
N SER A 12 31.19 -25.31 -9.57
CA SER A 12 32.62 -25.47 -9.20
C SER A 12 33.14 -26.89 -9.37
N SER A 13 32.26 -27.90 -9.25
CA SER A 13 32.68 -29.30 -9.16
C SER A 13 32.48 -30.10 -10.44
N ILE A 14 31.66 -29.64 -11.40
CA ILE A 14 31.28 -30.44 -12.58
C ILE A 14 31.49 -29.67 -13.90
N PHE A 15 31.08 -28.40 -13.96
CA PHE A 15 30.98 -27.69 -15.24
C PHE A 15 32.04 -26.59 -15.45
N SER A 16 32.61 -26.05 -14.37
CA SER A 16 33.63 -24.98 -14.41
C SER A 16 33.23 -23.76 -15.26
N ILE A 17 31.94 -23.46 -15.37
CA ILE A 17 31.47 -22.36 -16.23
C ILE A 17 31.73 -21.03 -15.52
N PRO A 18 32.33 -20.03 -16.20
CA PRO A 18 32.52 -18.71 -15.61
C PRO A 18 31.18 -18.10 -15.18
N ARG A 19 31.17 -17.48 -13.99
CA ARG A 19 29.94 -16.90 -13.41
C ARG A 19 29.32 -15.82 -14.31
N CYS A 20 30.12 -15.11 -15.10
CA CYS A 20 29.64 -14.13 -16.08
C CYS A 20 28.75 -14.78 -17.15
N VAL A 21 29.16 -15.94 -17.70
CA VAL A 21 28.41 -16.68 -18.72
C VAL A 21 27.08 -17.21 -18.17
N ILE A 22 27.07 -17.67 -16.91
CA ILE A 22 25.83 -18.07 -16.21
C ILE A 22 24.90 -16.86 -16.03
N GLY A 23 25.47 -15.70 -15.70
CA GLY A 23 24.73 -14.44 -15.58
C GLY A 23 24.10 -14.00 -16.91
N GLU A 24 24.84 -14.09 -18.02
CA GLU A 24 24.35 -13.80 -19.37
C GLU A 24 23.19 -14.73 -19.75
N ALA A 25 23.37 -16.04 -19.61
CA ALA A 25 22.31 -17.02 -19.91
C ALA A 25 21.05 -16.82 -19.06
N PHE A 26 21.21 -16.41 -17.80
CA PHE A 26 20.08 -16.11 -16.92
C PHE A 26 19.37 -14.80 -17.30
N ASN A 27 20.11 -13.79 -17.75
CA ASN A 27 19.56 -12.51 -18.21
C ASN A 27 18.85 -12.63 -19.57
N GLU A 28 19.26 -13.56 -20.43
CA GLU A 28 18.61 -13.84 -21.72
C GLU A 28 17.40 -14.80 -21.61
N CYS A 29 17.26 -15.48 -20.47
CA CYS A 29 16.17 -16.41 -20.23
C CYS A 29 14.85 -15.69 -19.94
N ASN A 30 13.98 -15.56 -20.96
CA ASN A 30 12.64 -14.95 -20.82
C ASN A 30 11.77 -15.57 -19.72
N ALA A 31 11.79 -16.90 -19.57
CA ALA A 31 11.06 -17.59 -18.52
C ALA A 31 11.59 -17.22 -17.11
N CYS A 32 12.90 -17.04 -16.99
CA CYS A 32 13.57 -16.67 -15.74
C CYS A 32 13.28 -15.21 -15.36
N LEU A 33 13.19 -14.32 -16.36
CA LEU A 33 12.82 -12.92 -16.16
C LEU A 33 11.36 -12.76 -15.71
N GLN A 34 10.44 -13.54 -16.30
CA GLN A 34 9.01 -13.47 -15.95
C GLN A 34 8.67 -14.18 -14.63
N ALA A 35 9.44 -15.19 -14.24
CA ALA A 35 9.26 -15.91 -12.97
C ALA A 35 9.90 -15.20 -11.77
N GLN A 36 10.66 -14.12 -11.98
CA GLN A 36 11.23 -13.34 -10.88
C GLN A 36 10.12 -12.53 -10.19
N PRO A 37 10.01 -12.60 -8.85
CA PRO A 37 9.19 -11.65 -8.12
C PRO A 37 9.68 -10.25 -8.45
N SER A 38 8.74 -9.35 -8.75
CA SER A 38 9.03 -7.95 -9.11
C SER A 38 10.10 -7.38 -8.19
N LYS A 39 11.25 -6.99 -8.77
CA LYS A 39 12.34 -6.30 -8.07
C LYS A 39 11.72 -5.22 -7.17
N ALA A 40 12.24 -5.11 -5.95
CA ALA A 40 11.75 -4.19 -4.92
C ALA A 40 11.37 -2.86 -5.58
N LYS A 41 10.07 -2.56 -5.61
CA LYS A 41 9.57 -1.25 -6.02
C LYS A 41 10.33 -0.22 -5.18
N GLU A 42 10.81 0.83 -5.82
CA GLU A 42 11.36 1.98 -5.11
C GLU A 42 10.44 2.30 -3.93
N MET A 43 11.02 2.44 -2.74
CA MET A 43 10.25 2.85 -1.57
C MET A 43 9.57 4.17 -1.93
N PHE A 44 8.24 4.18 -1.85
CA PHE A 44 7.47 5.40 -2.00
C PHE A 44 8.01 6.43 -1.00
N LYS A 45 8.59 7.52 -1.52
CA LYS A 45 8.94 8.66 -0.67
C LYS A 45 7.65 9.28 -0.18
N HIS A 46 7.35 9.13 1.11
CA HIS A 46 6.25 9.85 1.72
C HIS A 46 6.48 11.35 1.58
N ILE A 47 5.49 12.06 1.02
CA ILE A 47 5.52 13.51 0.95
C ILE A 47 5.32 14.04 2.37
N LEU A 48 6.32 14.76 2.88
CA LEU A 48 6.30 15.35 4.22
C LEU A 48 5.48 16.64 4.22
N ALA A 49 4.59 16.79 5.21
CA ALA A 49 3.96 18.06 5.54
C ALA A 49 4.89 18.90 6.42
N LYS A 50 4.97 20.20 6.16
CA LYS A 50 5.72 21.19 6.91
C LYS A 50 4.90 21.74 8.08
N THR A 51 3.61 22.04 7.85
CA THR A 51 2.69 22.61 8.85
C THR A 51 1.51 21.69 9.17
N LEU A 52 0.82 21.96 10.28
CA LEU A 52 -0.42 21.26 10.64
C LEU A 52 -1.47 21.45 9.56
N PHE A 53 -2.25 20.41 9.27
CA PHE A 53 -3.35 20.40 8.31
C PHE A 53 -2.97 20.74 6.86
N GLU A 54 -1.67 20.83 6.54
CA GLU A 54 -1.20 21.00 5.16
C GLU A 54 -1.56 19.79 4.29
N ARG A 55 -1.57 18.60 4.89
CA ARG A 55 -1.89 17.36 4.18
C ARG A 55 -2.63 16.39 5.09
N LEU A 56 -3.78 15.95 4.60
CA LEU A 56 -4.54 14.86 5.20
C LEU A 56 -4.46 13.62 4.31
N VAL A 57 -4.27 12.46 4.93
CA VAL A 57 -4.55 11.17 4.29
C VAL A 57 -5.95 10.77 4.72
N ILE A 58 -6.84 10.61 3.74
CA ILE A 58 -8.23 10.23 3.98
C ILE A 58 -8.47 8.83 3.45
N ASP A 59 -9.28 8.06 4.17
CA ASP A 59 -9.74 6.75 3.75
C ASP A 59 -11.18 6.51 4.21
N LEU A 60 -11.82 5.53 3.59
CA LEU A 60 -13.17 5.11 3.92
C LEU A 60 -13.18 3.60 4.16
N VAL A 61 -13.34 3.21 5.42
CA VAL A 61 -13.41 1.81 5.81
C VAL A 61 -14.85 1.33 5.66
N ASP A 62 -15.04 0.28 4.85
CA ASP A 62 -16.34 -0.34 4.62
C ASP A 62 -16.62 -1.39 5.68
N THR A 63 -17.55 -1.10 6.59
CA THR A 63 -17.93 -1.99 7.69
C THR A 63 -19.26 -2.69 7.43
N ARG A 64 -19.85 -2.58 6.23
CA ARG A 64 -21.15 -3.19 5.90
C ARG A 64 -21.17 -4.71 6.06
N ILE A 65 -20.02 -5.37 5.96
CA ILE A 65 -19.90 -6.82 6.24
C ILE A 65 -20.26 -7.18 7.69
N PHE A 66 -20.20 -6.20 8.60
CA PHE A 66 -20.56 -6.32 10.02
C PHE A 66 -21.93 -5.71 10.32
N ALA A 67 -22.83 -5.62 9.32
CA ALA A 67 -24.16 -5.00 9.44
C ALA A 67 -24.97 -5.45 10.67
N GLY A 68 -24.83 -6.72 11.08
CA GLY A 68 -25.51 -7.27 12.25
C GLY A 68 -24.93 -6.87 13.61
N GLN A 69 -23.78 -6.18 13.63
CA GLN A 69 -23.05 -5.79 14.85
C GLN A 69 -22.80 -4.29 14.94
N ASN A 70 -23.18 -3.51 13.92
CA ASN A 70 -22.89 -2.08 13.82
C ASN A 70 -24.14 -1.21 13.68
N ASP A 71 -25.33 -1.71 14.03
CA ASP A 71 -26.60 -0.97 14.03
C ASP A 71 -26.92 -0.24 12.71
N GLY A 72 -26.50 -0.81 11.57
CA GLY A 72 -26.72 -0.22 10.25
C GLY A 72 -25.73 0.88 9.86
N LEU A 73 -24.66 1.07 10.65
CA LEU A 73 -23.58 2.00 10.37
C LEU A 73 -22.54 1.35 9.43
N GLY A 74 -22.70 1.59 8.13
CA GLY A 74 -21.97 0.84 7.11
C GLY A 74 -20.55 1.32 6.83
N LEU A 75 -20.15 2.51 7.26
CA LEU A 75 -18.90 3.12 6.81
C LEU A 75 -18.24 3.92 7.92
N ILE A 76 -16.91 3.92 7.95
CA ILE A 76 -16.12 4.78 8.82
C ILE A 76 -15.21 5.62 7.94
N PHE A 77 -15.41 6.93 7.96
CA PHE A 77 -14.44 7.87 7.40
C PHE A 77 -13.28 8.05 8.37
N THR A 78 -12.06 8.01 7.87
CA THR A 78 -10.85 8.29 8.62
C THR A 78 -10.03 9.37 7.90
N GLY A 79 -9.56 10.35 8.64
CA GLY A 79 -8.62 11.37 8.18
C GLY A 79 -7.44 11.45 9.14
N ILE A 80 -6.22 11.47 8.60
CA ILE A 80 -4.99 11.57 9.39
C ILE A 80 -4.19 12.77 8.91
N ASP A 81 -3.91 13.70 9.81
CA ASP A 81 -2.96 14.77 9.55
C ASP A 81 -1.54 14.22 9.44
N VAL A 82 -0.90 14.43 8.29
CA VAL A 82 0.41 13.86 8.00
C VAL A 82 1.48 14.41 8.94
N LYS A 83 1.34 15.67 9.40
CA LYS A 83 2.32 16.33 10.27
C LYS A 83 2.22 15.85 11.70
N SER A 84 1.06 15.98 12.34
CA SER A 84 0.84 15.68 13.75
C SER A 84 0.47 14.23 14.03
N LYS A 85 0.06 13.48 13.00
CA LYS A 85 -0.58 12.16 13.13
C LYS A 85 -1.89 12.20 13.89
N TYR A 86 -2.51 13.37 14.04
CA TYR A 86 -3.84 13.50 14.60
C TYR A 86 -4.85 12.77 13.72
N ILE A 87 -5.67 11.91 14.34
CA ILE A 87 -6.66 11.08 13.67
C ILE A 87 -8.04 11.65 13.93
N ILE A 88 -8.84 11.65 12.87
CA ILE A 88 -10.21 12.10 12.86
C ILE A 88 -11.01 10.96 12.27
N SER A 89 -12.10 10.60 12.93
CA SER A 89 -12.93 9.49 12.46
C SER A 89 -14.39 9.75 12.70
N TYR A 90 -15.20 9.46 11.69
CA TYR A 90 -16.65 9.62 11.75
C TYR A 90 -17.33 8.41 11.17
N VAL A 91 -18.45 8.06 11.76
CA VAL A 91 -19.27 6.97 11.27
C VAL A 91 -20.32 7.54 10.32
N LEU A 92 -20.41 6.96 9.13
CA LEU A 92 -21.35 7.38 8.10
C LEU A 92 -22.39 6.28 7.90
N LYS A 93 -23.65 6.69 7.76
CA LYS A 93 -24.76 5.77 7.49
C LYS A 93 -24.71 5.19 6.06
N GLY A 94 -24.08 5.88 5.12
CA GLY A 94 -24.03 5.44 3.71
C GLY A 94 -23.09 6.26 2.83
N LYS A 95 -23.00 5.90 1.54
CA LYS A 95 -22.15 6.58 0.53
C LYS A 95 -22.85 7.74 -0.18
N ASN A 96 -24.00 8.20 0.33
CA ASN A 96 -24.69 9.32 -0.29
C ASN A 96 -23.82 10.57 -0.17
N VAL A 97 -23.45 11.15 -1.31
CA VAL A 97 -22.55 12.30 -1.41
C VAL A 97 -23.01 13.45 -0.52
N ASN A 98 -24.31 13.71 -0.42
CA ASN A 98 -24.82 14.81 0.39
C ASN A 98 -24.62 14.59 1.89
N ASP A 99 -24.86 13.37 2.37
CA ASP A 99 -24.69 13.01 3.77
C ASP A 99 -23.20 13.03 4.15
N VAL A 100 -22.36 12.43 3.29
CA VAL A 100 -20.90 12.42 3.49
C VAL A 100 -20.34 13.85 3.45
N PHE A 101 -20.78 14.70 2.53
CA PHE A 101 -20.31 16.08 2.43
C PHE A 101 -20.67 16.89 3.67
N LEU A 102 -21.89 16.74 4.21
CA LEU A 102 -22.32 17.47 5.39
C LEU A 102 -21.50 17.05 6.63
N ASP A 103 -21.32 15.74 6.82
CA ASP A 103 -20.56 15.17 7.94
C ASP A 103 -19.09 15.58 7.88
N LEU A 104 -18.49 15.53 6.68
CA LEU A 104 -17.11 16.01 6.47
C LEU A 104 -17.00 17.50 6.71
N LYS A 105 -17.93 18.30 6.19
CA LYS A 105 -17.90 19.75 6.40
C LYS A 105 -17.91 20.07 7.90
N MET A 106 -18.77 19.42 8.69
CA MET A 106 -18.79 19.58 10.14
C MET A 106 -17.48 19.12 10.81
N ALA A 107 -16.89 18.02 10.33
CA ALA A 107 -15.60 17.54 10.81
C ALA A 107 -14.49 18.57 10.60
N PHE A 108 -14.40 19.14 9.40
CA PHE A 108 -13.40 20.12 9.05
C PHE A 108 -13.56 21.43 9.82
N TYR A 109 -14.79 21.90 10.06
CA TYR A 109 -15.01 23.07 10.91
C TYR A 109 -14.47 22.88 12.32
N LYS A 110 -14.67 21.70 12.93
CA LYS A 110 -14.13 21.40 14.28
C LYS A 110 -12.60 21.34 14.35
N LEU A 111 -11.91 21.15 13.23
CA LEU A 111 -10.44 21.17 13.18
C LEU A 111 -9.87 22.58 13.03
N CYS A 112 -10.65 23.47 12.41
CA CYS A 112 -10.25 24.84 12.12
C CYS A 112 -10.71 25.84 13.19
N ASP A 113 -11.55 25.42 14.15
CA ASP A 113 -11.96 26.22 15.30
C ASP A 113 -11.09 25.83 16.52
N PRO A 114 -10.24 26.74 17.04
CA PRO A 114 -9.25 26.46 18.09
C PRO A 114 -9.84 26.23 19.49
#